data_AF-A0A7Y3I773-F1
#
_entry.id   AF-A0A7Y3I773-F1
#
_cell.length_a   1.000
_cell.length_b   1.000
_cell.length_c   1.000
_cell.angle_alpha   90.00
_cell.angle_beta   90.00
_cell.angle_gamma   90.00
#
_symmetry.space_group_name_H-M   'P 1'
#
loop_
_entity.id
_entity.type
_entity.pdbx_description
1 polymer ?
#
loop_
_entity_poly.entity_id
_entity_poly.type
_entity_poly.pdbx_seq_one_letter_code
_entity_poly.pdbx_strand_id
1 'polypeptide(L)'
;MRVVREDPRNPNVLYLGTELGAFWSWNGGQSWVELRGGLPTVAANDLVIHPRDNDLVLATHGRGIYILDQVNALQEMTPQIARSSAHFFTVEPAEQIRYRSEKAHTGNMIFEGENPPAGAIFDFWSGSEDRPVQFTILDADRMGIAEMSHVAGRGMNRVVWDMRHTWLGDGNGAGRGPLVLPGTYIARMTSGDVVAEQTFEVREDPRFDDAPAVRAAYTETMLELWALSTTTSVLAGEVRDVVGRLEGRGDALSVSENVELEIRDLARETGELSNRARGLYGAVEDWVGPLTSDQADQKAFLEEMLDTLESEWNAVSAGLPG
;
A
#
# COMPACT_ATOMS: atom_id res chain seq x y z
N MET A 1 -0.47 8.48 38.84
CA MET A 1 0.16 9.27 37.77
C MET A 1 1.66 9.03 37.86
N ARG A 2 2.28 8.47 36.81
CA ARG A 2 3.73 8.19 36.78
C ARG A 2 4.49 9.29 36.05
N VAL A 3 3.97 9.73 34.91
CA VAL A 3 4.60 10.73 34.05
C VAL A 3 3.53 11.58 33.36
N VAL A 4 3.81 12.86 33.17
CA VAL A 4 3.10 13.72 32.21
C VAL A 4 4.12 14.42 31.33
N ARG A 5 3.82 14.56 30.04
CA ARG A 5 4.56 15.42 29.11
C ARG A 5 3.59 16.31 28.35
N GLU A 6 4.00 17.54 28.16
CA GLU A 6 3.42 18.45 27.19
C GLU A 6 3.99 18.13 25.82
N ASP A 7 3.16 18.19 24.79
CA ASP A 7 3.60 18.01 23.41
C ASP A 7 4.46 19.23 22.96
N PRO A 8 5.61 19.00 22.30
CA PRO A 8 6.51 20.08 21.91
C PRO A 8 5.98 20.97 20.79
N ARG A 9 4.99 20.53 20.01
CA ARG A 9 4.40 21.27 18.89
C ARG A 9 3.04 21.88 19.26
N ASN A 10 2.30 21.32 20.23
CA ASN A 10 1.03 21.86 20.70
C ASN A 10 0.87 21.78 22.24
N PRO A 11 0.96 22.89 22.99
CA PRO A 11 0.87 22.87 24.45
C PRO A 11 -0.50 22.46 25.01
N ASN A 12 -1.55 22.41 24.17
CA ASN A 12 -2.85 21.87 24.59
C ASN A 12 -2.89 20.34 24.53
N VAL A 13 -1.90 19.71 23.90
CA VAL A 13 -1.77 18.27 23.82
C VAL A 13 -0.87 17.78 24.94
N LEU A 14 -1.43 16.93 25.81
CA LEU A 14 -0.72 16.36 26.94
C LEU A 14 -0.77 14.83 26.87
N TYR A 15 0.33 14.18 27.23
CA TYR A 15 0.43 12.72 27.33
C TYR A 15 0.65 12.33 28.78
N LEU A 16 -0.05 11.29 29.24
CA LEU A 16 -0.07 10.84 30.62
C LEU A 16 0.19 9.34 30.70
N GLY A 17 1.25 8.96 31.42
CA GLY A 17 1.51 7.59 31.82
C GLY A 17 0.94 7.28 33.21
N THR A 18 0.24 6.17 33.33
CA THR A 18 -0.39 5.70 34.57
C THR A 18 0.00 4.27 34.90
N GLU A 19 -0.52 3.73 36.01
CA GLU A 19 -0.42 2.30 36.33
C GLU A 19 -1.23 1.40 35.38
N LEU A 20 -2.22 1.98 34.69
CA LEU A 20 -3.23 1.25 33.93
C LEU A 20 -3.07 1.43 32.41
N GLY A 21 -2.06 2.17 31.96
CA GLY A 21 -1.83 2.48 30.56
C GLY A 21 -1.42 3.92 30.31
N ALA A 22 -1.48 4.31 29.05
CA ALA A 22 -1.20 5.67 28.59
C ALA A 22 -2.47 6.36 28.11
N PHE A 23 -2.54 7.66 28.35
CA PHE A 23 -3.65 8.52 28.00
C PHE A 23 -3.11 9.78 27.34
N TRP A 24 -3.96 10.44 26.58
CA TRP A 24 -3.66 11.73 26.00
C TRP A 24 -4.85 12.68 26.17
N SER A 25 -4.56 13.97 26.13
CA SER A 25 -5.53 15.06 26.18
C SER A 25 -5.23 16.01 25.05
N TRP A 26 -6.26 16.53 24.38
CA TRP A 26 -6.15 17.56 23.33
C TRP A 26 -6.74 18.90 23.78
N ASN A 27 -7.06 19.04 25.07
CA ASN A 27 -7.67 20.24 25.64
C ASN A 27 -7.02 20.68 26.96
N GLY A 28 -5.70 20.54 27.05
CA GLY A 28 -4.91 21.00 28.20
C GLY A 28 -5.21 20.25 29.49
N GLY A 29 -5.61 18.98 29.39
CA GLY A 29 -5.87 18.11 30.54
C GLY A 29 -7.29 18.20 31.13
N GLN A 30 -8.21 18.93 30.48
CA GLN A 30 -9.62 18.98 30.92
C GLN A 30 -10.34 17.63 30.74
N SER A 31 -9.99 16.89 29.69
CA SER A 31 -10.43 15.51 29.48
C SER A 31 -9.30 14.64 28.94
N TRP A 32 -9.34 13.35 29.28
CA TRP A 32 -8.34 12.36 28.90
C TRP A 32 -8.97 11.22 28.11
N VAL A 33 -8.29 10.81 27.04
CA VAL A 33 -8.66 9.68 26.19
C VAL A 33 -7.54 8.65 26.32
N GLU A 34 -7.91 7.38 26.46
CA GLU A 34 -6.95 6.28 26.48
C GLU A 34 -6.25 6.16 25.12
N LEU A 35 -4.92 6.06 25.11
CA LEU A 35 -4.18 5.70 23.92
C LEU A 35 -4.36 4.20 23.67
N ARG A 36 -5.30 3.88 22.77
CA ARG A 36 -5.56 2.53 22.29
C ARG A 36 -4.82 2.30 20.97
N GLY A 37 -4.45 1.06 20.69
CA GLY A 37 -3.67 0.72 19.48
C GLY A 37 -2.81 -0.55 19.61
N GLY A 38 -3.22 -1.50 20.44
CA GLY A 38 -2.38 -2.66 20.80
C GLY A 38 -1.49 -2.41 22.03
N LEU A 39 -1.54 -1.22 22.62
CA LEU A 39 -0.94 -0.97 23.93
C LEU A 39 -1.67 -1.82 24.99
N PRO A 40 -0.94 -2.66 25.74
CA PRO A 40 -1.50 -3.46 26.83
C PRO A 40 -1.90 -2.60 28.03
N THR A 41 -2.78 -3.12 28.88
CA THR A 41 -3.10 -2.52 30.20
C THR A 41 -1.94 -2.76 31.18
N VAL A 42 -0.85 -2.01 31.03
CA VAL A 42 0.33 -2.04 31.91
C VAL A 42 0.79 -0.63 32.24
N ALA A 43 1.61 -0.51 33.29
CA ALA A 43 2.13 0.79 33.68
C ALA A 43 3.03 1.39 32.58
N ALA A 44 2.77 2.66 32.25
CA ALA A 44 3.65 3.48 31.43
C ALA A 44 4.50 4.36 32.37
N ASN A 45 5.79 4.04 32.47
CA ASN A 45 6.70 4.62 33.46
C ASN A 45 7.25 5.97 33.03
N ASP A 46 7.57 6.07 31.75
CA ASP A 46 8.09 7.28 31.13
C ASP A 46 7.60 7.35 29.68
N LEU A 47 7.58 8.57 29.13
CA LEU A 47 7.26 8.82 27.75
C LEU A 47 8.02 10.04 27.23
N VAL A 48 8.36 10.01 25.95
CA VAL A 48 9.05 11.10 25.25
C VAL A 48 8.50 11.23 23.83
N ILE A 49 8.41 12.46 23.34
CA ILE A 49 8.09 12.76 21.94
C ILE A 49 9.44 12.95 21.24
N HIS A 50 9.75 12.09 20.28
CA HIS A 50 11.03 12.14 19.57
C HIS A 50 11.01 13.30 18.56
N PRO A 51 11.88 14.32 18.69
CA PRO A 51 11.74 15.56 17.91
C PRO A 51 12.01 15.39 16.41
N ARG A 52 12.83 14.39 16.03
CA ARG A 52 13.19 14.13 14.62
C ARG A 52 12.04 13.48 13.86
N ASP A 53 11.46 12.44 14.45
CA ASP A 53 10.49 11.55 13.77
C ASP A 53 9.04 11.89 14.13
N ASN A 54 8.85 12.70 15.17
CA ASN A 54 7.55 13.02 15.75
C ASN A 54 6.82 11.78 16.31
N ASP A 55 7.58 10.84 16.87
CA ASP A 55 7.03 9.62 17.45
C ASP A 55 6.84 9.75 18.96
N LEU A 56 5.79 9.13 19.49
CA LEU A 56 5.62 8.97 20.93
C LEU A 56 6.21 7.63 21.37
N VAL A 57 7.29 7.71 22.14
CA VAL A 57 8.00 6.55 22.68
C VAL A 57 7.60 6.35 24.14
N LEU A 58 7.08 5.17 24.47
CA LEU A 58 6.63 4.81 25.82
C LEU A 58 7.49 3.70 26.42
N ALA A 59 7.95 3.92 27.65
CA ALA A 59 8.61 2.89 28.45
C ALA A 59 7.57 2.15 29.31
N THR A 60 7.28 0.90 28.99
CA THR A 60 6.26 0.09 29.67
C THR A 60 6.86 -0.80 30.76
N HIS A 61 6.08 -1.12 31.79
CA HIS A 61 6.49 -2.08 32.80
C HIS A 61 6.41 -3.51 32.27
N GLY A 62 7.56 -4.15 32.10
CA GLY A 62 7.66 -5.58 31.78
C GLY A 62 7.32 -5.97 30.33
N ARG A 63 7.06 -5.00 29.44
CA ARG A 63 6.77 -5.24 28.01
C ARG A 63 7.63 -4.41 27.04
N GLY A 64 8.69 -3.79 27.54
CA GLY A 64 9.68 -3.08 26.72
C GLY A 64 9.23 -1.69 26.28
N ILE A 65 9.66 -1.29 25.10
CA ILE A 65 9.35 0.00 24.48
C ILE A 65 8.19 -0.16 23.50
N TYR A 66 7.26 0.79 23.54
CA TYR A 66 6.21 0.93 22.54
C TYR A 66 6.39 2.26 21.81
N ILE A 67 6.21 2.27 20.49
CA ILE A 67 6.36 3.45 19.66
C ILE A 67 5.03 3.67 18.93
N LEU A 68 4.47 4.87 19.05
CA LEU A 68 3.40 5.34 18.20
C LEU A 68 4.02 6.30 17.18
N ASP A 69 4.14 5.83 15.95
CA ASP A 69 4.77 6.59 14.87
C ASP A 69 3.93 7.81 14.50
N GLN A 70 4.55 8.95 14.22
CA GLN A 70 3.92 10.17 13.68
C GLN A 70 2.68 10.63 14.45
N VAL A 71 2.87 11.41 15.51
CA VAL A 71 1.76 11.89 16.37
C VAL A 71 1.12 13.20 15.91
N ASN A 72 1.36 13.62 14.67
CA ASN A 72 0.84 14.88 14.12
C ASN A 72 -0.70 14.94 14.15
N ALA A 73 -1.39 13.82 13.93
CA ALA A 73 -2.85 13.76 14.07
C ALA A 73 -3.33 14.04 15.50
N LEU A 74 -2.59 13.57 16.52
CA LEU A 74 -2.89 13.91 17.92
C LEU A 74 -2.61 15.39 18.21
N GLN A 75 -1.54 15.93 17.63
CA GLN A 75 -1.14 17.33 17.75
C GLN A 75 -2.13 18.30 17.11
N GLU A 76 -2.81 17.89 16.04
CA GLU A 76 -3.78 18.71 15.31
C GLU A 76 -5.20 18.63 15.84
N MET A 77 -5.48 17.71 16.77
CA MET A 77 -6.83 17.49 17.27
C MET A 77 -7.39 18.69 18.01
N THR A 78 -8.66 18.99 17.70
CA THR A 78 -9.41 20.12 18.27
C THR A 78 -10.84 19.70 18.62
N PRO A 79 -11.54 20.46 19.50
CA PRO A 79 -12.96 20.22 19.76
C PRO A 79 -13.85 20.32 18.51
N GLN A 80 -13.40 21.04 17.48
CA GLN A 80 -14.11 21.19 16.21
C GLN A 80 -13.98 19.90 15.38
N ILE A 81 -12.78 19.33 15.28
CA ILE A 81 -12.54 18.06 14.59
C ILE A 81 -13.28 16.92 15.29
N ALA A 82 -13.23 16.85 16.62
CA ALA A 82 -13.94 15.82 17.38
C ALA A 82 -15.48 15.82 17.17
N ARG A 83 -16.05 16.94 16.69
CA ARG A 83 -17.47 17.09 16.35
C ARG A 83 -17.75 16.97 14.84
N SER A 84 -16.73 16.89 13.99
CA SER A 84 -16.92 16.74 12.55
C SER A 84 -17.31 15.31 12.19
N SER A 85 -17.90 15.14 10.99
CA SER A 85 -18.23 13.82 10.46
C SER A 85 -17.01 13.03 10.03
N ALA A 86 -16.00 13.72 9.47
CA ALA A 86 -14.69 13.19 9.15
C ALA A 86 -13.65 14.32 9.10
N HIS A 87 -12.37 14.00 9.22
CA HIS A 87 -11.27 14.95 9.02
C HIS A 87 -10.01 14.21 8.60
N PHE A 88 -9.25 14.75 7.64
CA PHE A 88 -7.98 14.19 7.21
C PHE A 88 -6.84 15.07 7.72
N PHE A 89 -6.01 14.52 8.60
CA PHE A 89 -4.88 15.24 9.22
C PHE A 89 -3.75 15.43 8.23
N THR A 90 -2.77 16.27 8.56
CA THR A 90 -1.56 16.38 7.73
C THR A 90 -0.87 15.03 7.58
N VAL A 91 -0.07 14.90 6.53
CA VAL A 91 0.72 13.71 6.25
C VAL A 91 2.19 14.09 6.32
N GLU A 92 2.94 13.46 7.21
CA GLU A 92 4.39 13.64 7.29
C GLU A 92 5.07 13.00 6.06
N PRO A 93 6.27 13.45 5.67
CA PRO A 93 7.02 12.82 4.59
C PRO A 93 7.21 11.32 4.79
N ALA A 94 6.98 10.54 3.73
CA ALA A 94 7.13 9.09 3.74
C ALA A 94 8.47 8.69 3.13
N GLU A 95 9.14 7.67 3.69
CA GLU A 95 10.44 7.20 3.22
C GLU A 95 10.32 5.78 2.63
N GLN A 96 10.84 5.57 1.41
CA GLN A 96 10.94 4.26 0.77
C GLN A 96 12.08 3.41 1.36
N ILE A 97 12.03 3.17 2.67
CA ILE A 97 13.06 2.41 3.40
C ILE A 97 13.13 0.98 2.85
N ARG A 98 14.32 0.62 2.35
CA ARG A 98 14.60 -0.74 1.85
C ARG A 98 15.02 -1.60 3.01
N TYR A 99 14.07 -2.30 3.61
CA TYR A 99 14.35 -3.26 4.67
C TYR A 99 15.02 -4.50 4.10
N ARG A 100 16.22 -4.81 4.61
CA ARG A 100 16.89 -6.08 4.33
C ARG A 100 16.35 -7.13 5.28
N SER A 101 15.74 -8.19 4.75
CA SER A 101 15.41 -9.36 5.56
C SER A 101 16.71 -10.11 5.86
N GLU A 102 17.16 -10.06 7.11
CA GLU A 102 18.17 -10.99 7.60
C GLU A 102 17.52 -12.36 7.78
N LYS A 103 17.86 -13.33 6.93
CA LYS A 103 17.38 -14.70 7.10
C LYS A 103 18.02 -15.29 8.35
N ALA A 104 17.20 -15.85 9.24
CA ALA A 104 17.68 -16.50 10.45
C ALA A 104 18.69 -17.61 10.11
N HIS A 105 19.90 -17.50 10.67
CA HIS A 105 20.86 -18.59 10.71
C HIS A 105 20.61 -19.45 11.96
N THR A 106 20.68 -20.78 11.82
CA THR A 106 20.40 -21.76 12.88
C THR A 106 21.28 -21.49 14.11
N GLY A 107 20.73 -20.80 15.11
CA GLY A 107 21.41 -20.51 16.38
C GLY A 107 21.32 -19.07 16.87
N ASN A 108 20.89 -18.11 16.04
CA ASN A 108 20.67 -16.72 16.48
C ASN A 108 19.18 -16.48 16.72
N MET A 109 18.78 -16.24 17.97
CA MET A 109 17.44 -15.74 18.30
C MET A 109 17.45 -14.24 18.06
N ILE A 110 16.72 -13.76 17.05
CA ILE A 110 16.60 -12.33 16.76
C ILE A 110 15.58 -11.74 17.74
N PHE A 111 16.05 -10.82 18.60
CA PHE A 111 15.20 -10.00 19.46
C PHE A 111 15.22 -8.57 18.92
N GLU A 112 14.41 -8.32 17.90
CA GLU A 112 14.23 -6.99 17.29
C GLU A 112 12.82 -6.46 17.53
N GLY A 113 12.69 -5.13 17.58
CA GLY A 113 11.39 -4.48 17.57
C GLY A 113 10.79 -4.48 16.17
N GLU A 114 9.48 -4.30 16.07
CA GLU A 114 8.83 -4.08 14.78
C GLU A 114 9.31 -2.73 14.22
N ASN A 115 9.72 -2.73 12.95
CA ASN A 115 9.98 -1.49 12.22
C ASN A 115 8.67 -0.73 12.00
N PRO A 116 8.73 0.61 11.83
CA PRO A 116 7.55 1.37 11.45
C PRO A 116 6.95 0.83 10.13
N PRO A 117 5.65 1.04 9.89
CA PRO A 117 5.01 0.61 8.65
C PRO A 117 5.76 1.13 7.42
N ALA A 118 6.00 0.24 6.44
CA ALA A 118 6.61 0.62 5.17
C ALA A 118 5.58 1.33 4.28
N GLY A 119 5.49 2.66 4.39
CA GLY A 119 4.51 3.44 3.63
C GLY A 119 4.31 4.87 4.14
N ALA A 120 3.46 5.60 3.43
CA ALA A 120 2.92 6.87 3.89
C ALA A 120 1.75 6.63 4.86
N ILE A 121 1.83 7.20 6.05
CA ILE A 121 0.83 7.06 7.10
C ILE A 121 -0.25 8.12 6.90
N PHE A 122 -1.50 7.68 6.75
CA PHE A 122 -2.66 8.55 6.65
C PHE A 122 -3.52 8.37 7.90
N ASP A 123 -3.45 9.34 8.79
CA ASP A 123 -4.32 9.43 9.94
C ASP A 123 -5.54 10.28 9.63
N PHE A 124 -6.70 9.85 10.13
CA PHE A 124 -7.95 10.56 9.92
C PHE A 124 -8.96 10.30 11.05
N TRP A 125 -9.88 11.25 11.22
CA TRP A 125 -10.98 11.16 12.16
C TRP A 125 -12.26 10.70 11.47
N SER A 126 -13.03 9.83 12.13
CA SER A 126 -14.42 9.52 11.77
C SER A 126 -15.35 9.79 12.96
N GLY A 127 -16.42 10.52 12.71
CA GLY A 127 -17.46 10.80 13.71
C GLY A 127 -18.43 9.64 13.97
N SER A 128 -18.38 8.58 13.16
CA SER A 128 -19.29 7.42 13.21
C SER A 128 -18.54 6.10 13.03
N GLU A 129 -19.15 5.00 13.51
CA GLU A 129 -18.68 3.64 13.25
C GLU A 129 -19.00 3.22 11.80
N ASP A 130 -18.32 2.15 11.36
CA ASP A 130 -18.52 1.47 10.08
C ASP A 130 -18.59 2.40 8.86
N ARG A 131 -17.83 3.51 8.89
CA ARG A 131 -17.90 4.55 7.88
C ARG A 131 -16.97 4.23 6.70
N PRO A 132 -17.50 4.08 5.47
CA PRO A 132 -16.63 3.91 4.30
C PRO A 132 -15.77 5.16 4.05
N VAL A 133 -14.50 4.93 3.77
CA VAL A 133 -13.50 5.94 3.44
C VAL A 133 -12.70 5.45 2.25
N GLN A 134 -12.54 6.31 1.24
CA GLN A 134 -11.70 6.06 0.09
C GLN A 134 -10.55 7.06 0.08
N PHE A 135 -9.35 6.56 -0.20
CA PHE A 135 -8.17 7.37 -0.46
C PHE A 135 -7.79 7.21 -1.92
N THR A 136 -7.66 8.33 -2.63
CA THR A 136 -7.08 8.38 -3.98
C THR A 136 -5.75 9.10 -3.88
N ILE A 137 -4.68 8.47 -4.32
CA ILE A 137 -3.35 9.06 -4.38
C ILE A 137 -3.13 9.60 -5.78
N LEU A 138 -2.68 10.85 -5.85
CA LEU A 138 -2.42 11.56 -7.09
C LEU A 138 -0.95 12.00 -7.13
N ASP A 139 -0.37 12.04 -8.32
CA ASP A 139 0.92 12.68 -8.54
C ASP A 139 0.80 14.23 -8.57
N ALA A 140 1.92 14.90 -8.85
CA ALA A 140 2.00 16.35 -8.93
C ALA A 140 1.11 16.95 -10.06
N ASP A 141 0.85 16.18 -11.12
CA ASP A 141 -0.03 16.55 -12.24
C ASP A 141 -1.50 16.20 -11.98
N ARG A 142 -1.80 15.70 -10.78
CA ARG A 142 -3.12 15.23 -10.31
C ARG A 142 -3.64 14.02 -11.09
N MET A 143 -2.77 13.23 -11.70
CA MET A 143 -3.14 11.92 -12.25
C MET A 143 -3.22 10.89 -11.12
N GLY A 144 -4.19 10.00 -11.20
CA GLY A 144 -4.38 8.93 -10.22
C GLY A 144 -3.28 7.88 -10.30
N ILE A 145 -2.73 7.53 -9.15
CA ILE A 145 -1.63 6.56 -8.99
C ILE A 145 -2.07 5.32 -8.21
N ALA A 146 -2.89 5.53 -7.18
CA ALA A 146 -3.40 4.43 -6.37
C ALA A 146 -4.73 4.76 -5.71
N GLU A 147 -5.46 3.72 -5.35
CA GLU A 147 -6.68 3.82 -4.56
C GLU A 147 -6.68 2.81 -3.41
N MET A 148 -7.18 3.25 -2.26
CA MET A 148 -7.36 2.40 -1.08
C MET A 148 -8.74 2.62 -0.49
N SER A 149 -9.38 1.54 -0.08
CA SER A 149 -10.67 1.59 0.62
C SER A 149 -10.50 1.11 2.06
N HIS A 150 -11.21 1.75 2.99
CA HIS A 150 -11.22 1.39 4.39
C HIS A 150 -12.61 1.57 5.01
N VAL A 151 -12.94 0.76 6.00
CA VAL A 151 -14.15 0.92 6.82
C VAL A 151 -13.71 1.41 8.19
N ALA A 152 -13.94 2.70 8.45
CA ALA A 152 -13.45 3.39 9.63
C ALA A 152 -14.35 3.17 10.84
N GLY A 153 -13.73 2.93 12.00
CA GLY A 153 -14.41 2.99 13.30
C GLY A 153 -14.56 4.43 13.77
N ARG A 154 -15.38 4.66 14.79
CA ARG A 154 -15.51 5.99 15.40
C ARG A 154 -14.20 6.38 16.09
N GLY A 155 -13.71 7.58 15.78
CA GLY A 155 -12.53 8.16 16.39
C GLY A 155 -11.35 8.29 15.43
N MET A 156 -10.14 8.16 15.96
CA MET A 156 -8.91 8.20 15.19
C MET A 156 -8.69 6.86 14.48
N ASN A 157 -8.36 6.92 13.19
CA ASN A 157 -8.07 5.77 12.33
C ASN A 157 -6.77 6.04 11.58
N ARG A 158 -6.06 4.96 11.23
CA ARG A 158 -4.81 4.98 10.49
C ARG A 158 -4.88 4.00 9.32
N VAL A 159 -4.50 4.44 8.13
CA VAL A 159 -4.19 3.56 7.00
C VAL A 159 -2.80 3.89 6.47
N VAL A 160 -2.18 2.93 5.80
CA VAL A 160 -0.82 3.08 5.28
C VAL A 160 -0.85 2.80 3.78
N TRP A 161 -0.46 3.80 2.99
CA TRP A 161 -0.21 3.59 1.57
C TRP A 161 1.22 3.09 1.38
N ASP A 162 1.39 1.94 0.76
CA ASP A 162 2.68 1.30 0.57
C ASP A 162 3.57 1.95 -0.51
N MET A 163 3.18 3.15 -0.96
CA MET A 163 3.88 3.98 -1.95
C MET A 163 4.05 3.30 -3.31
N ARG A 164 3.07 2.48 -3.70
CA ARG A 164 3.08 1.77 -4.98
C ARG A 164 1.91 2.16 -5.85
N HIS A 165 2.14 2.01 -7.15
CA HIS A 165 1.08 2.08 -8.13
C HIS A 165 0.07 0.97 -7.88
N THR A 166 -1.22 1.30 -7.92
CA THR A 166 -2.28 0.31 -8.06
C THR A 166 -3.04 0.62 -9.33
N TRP A 167 -3.54 -0.42 -9.99
CA TRP A 167 -4.39 -0.21 -11.16
C TRP A 167 -5.66 0.54 -10.76
N LEU A 168 -6.06 1.51 -11.56
CA LEU A 168 -7.31 2.25 -11.39
C LEU A 168 -8.33 1.72 -12.41
N GLY A 169 -9.18 0.77 -12.00
CA GLY A 169 -10.23 0.18 -12.83
C GLY A 169 -10.86 -1.11 -12.26
N ASP A 170 -12.01 -1.53 -12.80
CA ASP A 170 -12.89 -2.60 -12.27
C ASP A 170 -12.35 -4.05 -12.39
N GLY A 171 -11.06 -4.23 -12.66
CA GLY A 171 -10.45 -5.52 -12.93
C GLY A 171 -9.92 -6.24 -11.69
N ASN A 172 -10.59 -7.32 -11.28
CA ASN A 172 -10.03 -8.34 -10.39
C ASN A 172 -8.79 -8.98 -11.05
N GLY A 173 -7.57 -8.51 -10.72
CA GLY A 173 -6.35 -9.20 -11.17
C GLY A 173 -5.07 -8.38 -11.25
N ALA A 174 -5.13 -7.05 -11.22
CA ALA A 174 -3.90 -6.25 -11.25
C ALA A 174 -3.21 -6.30 -9.88
N GLY A 175 -2.09 -7.04 -9.82
CA GLY A 175 -1.25 -7.12 -8.64
C GLY A 175 -0.62 -5.77 -8.26
N ARG A 176 0.00 -5.75 -7.08
CA ARG A 176 0.79 -4.64 -6.53
C ARG A 176 1.81 -4.13 -7.56
N GLY A 177 1.68 -2.87 -7.99
CA GLY A 177 2.60 -2.25 -8.94
C GLY A 177 3.94 -1.83 -8.32
N PRO A 178 4.83 -1.21 -9.11
CA PRO A 178 6.14 -0.79 -8.63
C PRO A 178 6.03 0.38 -7.64
N LEU A 179 7.12 0.64 -6.91
CA LEU A 179 7.25 1.83 -6.08
C LEU A 179 7.20 3.09 -6.94
N VAL A 180 6.44 4.09 -6.48
CA VAL A 180 6.41 5.41 -7.10
C VAL A 180 7.79 6.08 -7.04
N LEU A 181 8.01 7.10 -7.87
CA LEU A 181 9.22 7.91 -7.76
C LEU A 181 9.20 8.77 -6.49
N PRO A 182 10.36 9.01 -5.86
CA PRO A 182 10.48 10.07 -4.88
C PRO A 182 10.02 11.41 -5.46
N GLY A 183 9.17 12.13 -4.74
CA GLY A 183 8.52 13.33 -5.26
C GLY A 183 7.36 13.81 -4.39
N THR A 184 6.61 14.77 -4.92
CA THR A 184 5.42 15.32 -4.25
C THR A 184 4.17 14.59 -4.72
N TYR A 185 3.33 14.19 -3.76
CA TYR A 185 2.08 13.49 -3.98
C TYR A 185 0.93 14.19 -3.24
N ILE A 186 -0.29 13.90 -3.68
CA ILE A 186 -1.52 14.38 -3.05
C ILE A 186 -2.34 13.16 -2.65
N ALA A 187 -2.64 13.03 -1.36
CA ALA A 187 -3.64 12.09 -0.88
C ALA A 187 -4.99 12.81 -0.81
N ARG A 188 -6.01 12.26 -1.47
CA ARG A 188 -7.39 12.72 -1.38
C ARG A 188 -8.20 11.71 -0.60
N MET A 189 -8.75 12.12 0.54
CA MET A 189 -9.70 11.34 1.33
C MET A 189 -11.14 11.73 0.96
N THR A 190 -11.98 10.74 0.70
CA THR A 190 -13.43 10.89 0.51
C THR A 190 -14.17 10.05 1.56
N SER A 191 -15.11 10.65 2.29
CA SER A 191 -15.94 9.95 3.27
C SER A 191 -17.35 10.56 3.38
N GLY A 192 -18.31 9.98 2.67
CA GLY A 192 -19.61 10.62 2.43
C GLY A 192 -19.42 11.92 1.67
N ASP A 193 -19.97 13.02 2.17
CA ASP A 193 -19.84 14.35 1.55
C ASP A 193 -18.51 15.06 1.87
N VAL A 194 -17.68 14.50 2.75
CA VAL A 194 -16.39 15.09 3.11
C VAL A 194 -15.33 14.67 2.11
N VAL A 195 -14.74 15.66 1.43
CA VAL A 195 -13.54 15.49 0.59
C VAL A 195 -12.44 16.38 1.14
N ALA A 196 -11.28 15.81 1.41
CA ALA A 196 -10.10 16.52 1.93
C ALA A 196 -8.84 16.07 1.18
N GLU A 197 -7.91 16.98 0.95
CA GLU A 197 -6.63 16.69 0.31
C GLU A 197 -5.47 17.08 1.22
N GLN A 198 -4.39 16.29 1.16
CA GLN A 198 -3.12 16.56 1.81
C GLN A 198 -1.99 16.36 0.82
N THR A 199 -1.11 17.35 0.72
CA THR A 199 0.12 17.25 -0.07
C THR A 199 1.25 16.77 0.84
N PHE A 200 2.00 15.77 0.39
CA PHE A 200 3.12 15.21 1.13
C PHE A 200 4.25 14.79 0.19
N GLU A 201 5.41 14.51 0.78
CA GLU A 201 6.62 14.12 0.05
C GLU A 201 6.85 12.62 0.24
N VAL A 202 7.19 11.93 -0.85
CA VAL A 202 7.79 10.60 -0.83
C VAL A 202 9.28 10.76 -1.08
N ARG A 203 10.10 10.21 -0.18
CA ARG A 203 11.56 10.29 -0.22
C ARG A 203 12.15 8.90 -0.50
N GLU A 204 13.28 8.88 -1.18
CA GLU A 204 14.07 7.65 -1.31
C GLU A 204 14.74 7.33 0.04
N ASP A 205 15.14 6.07 0.21
CA ASP A 205 15.97 5.68 1.35
C ASP A 205 17.27 6.52 1.39
N PRO A 206 17.56 7.25 2.47
CA PRO A 206 18.74 8.12 2.56
C PRO A 206 20.07 7.35 2.52
N ARG A 207 20.03 6.01 2.63
CA ARG A 207 21.20 5.13 2.50
C ARG A 207 21.47 4.73 1.05
N PHE A 208 20.58 5.09 0.13
CA PHE A 208 20.64 4.77 -1.29
C PHE A 208 21.16 6.00 -2.06
N ASP A 209 22.18 5.80 -2.90
CA ASP A 209 22.93 6.88 -3.57
C ASP A 209 22.86 6.77 -5.11
N ASP A 210 21.86 6.04 -5.63
CA ASP A 210 21.67 5.96 -7.07
C ASP A 210 21.25 7.32 -7.63
N ALA A 211 21.81 7.66 -8.80
CA ALA A 211 21.47 8.90 -9.47
C ALA A 211 19.96 8.96 -9.77
N PRO A 212 19.26 10.10 -9.54
CA PRO A 212 17.83 10.21 -9.78
C PRO A 212 17.38 9.78 -11.19
N ALA A 213 18.22 10.00 -12.20
CA ALA A 213 17.97 9.56 -13.57
C ALA A 213 17.94 8.02 -13.73
N VAL A 214 18.80 7.29 -13.00
CA VAL A 214 18.80 5.82 -13.00
C VAL A 214 17.52 5.30 -12.34
N ARG A 215 17.13 5.87 -11.21
CA ARG A 215 15.87 5.53 -10.53
C ARG A 215 14.64 5.82 -11.39
N ALA A 216 14.64 6.94 -12.12
CA ALA A 216 13.59 7.30 -13.07
C ALA A 216 13.45 6.26 -14.20
N ALA A 217 14.54 5.97 -14.92
CA ALA A 217 14.55 4.98 -16.01
C ALA A 217 14.18 3.57 -15.54
N TYR A 218 14.64 3.18 -14.35
CA TYR A 218 14.25 1.92 -13.72
C TYR A 218 12.74 1.87 -13.44
N THR A 219 12.14 2.95 -12.93
CA THR A 219 10.70 2.99 -12.64
C THR A 219 9.86 2.91 -13.91
N GLU A 220 10.28 3.59 -14.98
CA GLU A 220 9.66 3.49 -16.30
C GLU A 220 9.69 2.04 -16.80
N THR A 221 10.85 1.38 -16.74
CA THR A 221 10.99 -0.05 -17.09
C THR A 221 10.05 -0.93 -16.25
N MET A 222 9.95 -0.67 -14.95
CA MET A 222 9.08 -1.43 -14.06
C MET A 222 7.59 -1.22 -14.37
N LEU A 223 7.19 -0.01 -14.77
CA LEU A 223 5.83 0.27 -15.20
C LEU A 223 5.49 -0.46 -16.50
N GLU A 224 6.42 -0.52 -17.46
CA GLU A 224 6.26 -1.30 -18.70
C GLU A 224 6.11 -2.80 -18.41
N LEU A 225 7.00 -3.37 -17.57
CA LEU A 225 6.93 -4.78 -17.18
C LEU A 225 5.67 -5.09 -16.39
N TRP A 226 5.23 -4.18 -15.53
CA TRP A 226 3.99 -4.33 -14.78
C TRP A 226 2.78 -4.34 -15.73
N ALA A 227 2.73 -3.41 -16.69
CA ALA A 227 1.69 -3.39 -17.72
C ALA A 227 1.68 -4.70 -18.51
N LEU A 228 2.83 -5.15 -19.01
CA LEU A 228 2.97 -6.43 -19.72
C LEU A 228 2.48 -7.62 -18.87
N SER A 229 2.89 -7.69 -17.60
CA SER A 229 2.48 -8.77 -16.68
C SER A 229 0.97 -8.75 -16.38
N THR A 230 0.37 -7.56 -16.39
CA THR A 230 -1.06 -7.37 -16.15
C THR A 230 -1.85 -7.76 -17.39
N THR A 231 -1.49 -7.25 -18.58
CA THR A 231 -2.16 -7.58 -19.84
C THR A 231 -2.13 -9.08 -20.12
N THR A 232 -0.96 -9.73 -19.97
CA THR A 232 -0.85 -11.19 -20.11
C THR A 232 -1.70 -11.95 -19.09
N SER A 233 -1.84 -11.44 -17.86
CA SER A 233 -2.70 -12.05 -16.84
C SER A 233 -4.19 -11.89 -17.14
N VAL A 234 -4.60 -10.74 -17.70
CA VAL A 234 -5.98 -10.50 -18.16
C VAL A 234 -6.33 -11.44 -19.29
N LEU A 235 -5.51 -11.51 -20.34
CA LEU A 235 -5.71 -12.43 -21.47
C LEU A 235 -5.82 -13.88 -20.99
N ALA A 236 -4.90 -14.34 -20.14
CA ALA A 236 -4.94 -15.68 -19.58
C ALA A 236 -6.19 -15.93 -18.71
N GLY A 237 -6.72 -14.89 -18.07
CA GLY A 237 -8.00 -14.92 -17.34
C GLY A 237 -9.18 -15.14 -18.29
N GLU A 238 -9.28 -14.32 -19.34
CA GLU A 238 -10.35 -14.41 -20.35
C GLU A 238 -10.43 -15.79 -21.01
N VAL A 239 -9.28 -16.33 -21.45
CA VAL A 239 -9.24 -17.67 -22.07
C VAL A 239 -9.65 -18.74 -21.06
N ARG A 240 -9.18 -18.64 -19.81
CA ARG A 240 -9.52 -19.59 -18.74
C ARG A 240 -11.00 -19.55 -18.37
N ASP A 241 -11.61 -18.37 -18.40
CA ASP A 241 -13.04 -18.22 -18.13
C ASP A 241 -13.87 -18.96 -19.19
N VAL A 242 -13.47 -18.89 -20.47
CA VAL A 242 -14.10 -19.68 -21.55
C VAL A 242 -13.88 -21.18 -21.37
N VAL A 243 -12.68 -21.63 -20.98
CA VAL A 243 -12.46 -23.04 -20.60
C VAL A 243 -13.42 -23.46 -19.48
N GLY A 244 -13.60 -22.60 -18.47
CA GLY A 244 -14.57 -22.84 -17.40
C GLY A 244 -16.00 -23.04 -17.91
N ARG A 245 -16.43 -22.25 -18.91
CA ARG A 245 -17.74 -22.38 -19.56
C ARG A 245 -17.87 -23.68 -20.36
N LEU A 246 -16.82 -24.12 -21.05
CA LEU A 246 -16.77 -25.42 -21.74
C LEU A 246 -16.88 -26.60 -20.75
N GLU A 247 -16.36 -26.43 -19.52
CA GLU A 247 -16.49 -27.39 -18.42
C GLU A 247 -17.84 -27.31 -17.68
N GLY A 248 -18.77 -26.48 -18.15
CA GLY A 248 -20.11 -26.33 -17.59
C GLY A 248 -20.22 -25.40 -16.37
N ARG A 249 -19.23 -24.52 -16.13
CA ARG A 249 -19.32 -23.47 -15.10
C ARG A 249 -20.04 -22.25 -15.64
N GLY A 250 -21.05 -21.77 -14.91
CA GLY A 250 -21.83 -20.59 -15.32
C GLY A 250 -22.63 -20.83 -16.60
N ASP A 251 -22.52 -19.92 -17.56
CA ASP A 251 -23.18 -20.02 -18.87
C ASP A 251 -22.42 -21.00 -19.77
N ALA A 252 -22.82 -22.28 -19.66
CA ALA A 252 -22.17 -23.40 -20.33
C ALA A 252 -22.08 -23.20 -21.85
N LEU A 253 -20.90 -23.46 -22.39
CA LEU A 253 -20.56 -23.27 -23.79
C LEU A 253 -20.38 -24.62 -24.48
N SER A 254 -20.86 -24.75 -25.72
CA SER A 254 -20.63 -25.95 -26.55
C SER A 254 -20.12 -25.54 -27.92
N VAL A 255 -18.98 -26.10 -28.31
CA VAL A 255 -18.28 -25.86 -29.57
C VAL A 255 -17.84 -27.20 -30.19
N SER A 256 -17.23 -27.17 -31.38
CA SER A 256 -16.66 -28.38 -31.97
C SER A 256 -15.42 -28.84 -31.19
N GLU A 257 -15.11 -30.14 -31.24
CA GLU A 257 -13.95 -30.73 -30.55
C GLU A 257 -12.63 -30.03 -30.93
N ASN A 258 -12.47 -29.64 -32.20
CA ASN A 258 -11.28 -28.91 -32.65
C ASN A 258 -11.15 -27.52 -31.99
N VAL A 259 -12.26 -26.78 -31.90
CA VAL A 259 -12.27 -25.44 -31.26
C VAL A 259 -12.04 -25.56 -29.76
N GLU A 260 -12.60 -26.59 -29.12
CA GLU A 260 -12.31 -26.86 -27.71
C GLU A 260 -10.83 -27.15 -27.45
N LEU A 261 -10.18 -27.97 -28.30
CA LEU A 261 -8.75 -28.24 -28.19
C LEU A 261 -7.91 -26.96 -28.38
N GLU A 262 -8.24 -26.14 -29.38
CA GLU A 262 -7.57 -24.87 -29.64
C GLU A 262 -7.67 -23.91 -28.45
N ILE A 263 -8.85 -23.77 -27.85
CA ILE A 263 -9.05 -22.95 -26.65
C ILE A 263 -8.23 -23.49 -25.46
N ARG A 264 -8.15 -24.81 -25.30
CA ARG A 264 -7.37 -25.43 -24.21
C ARG A 264 -5.86 -25.24 -24.39
N ASP A 265 -5.37 -25.30 -25.64
CA ASP A 265 -3.97 -24.99 -25.94
C ASP A 265 -3.65 -23.51 -25.72
N LEU A 266 -4.52 -22.60 -26.18
CA LEU A 266 -4.41 -21.16 -25.88
C LEU A 266 -4.41 -20.89 -24.37
N ALA A 267 -5.23 -21.61 -23.59
CA ALA A 267 -5.27 -21.45 -22.13
C ALA A 267 -3.94 -21.84 -21.47
N ARG A 268 -3.28 -22.89 -21.99
CA ARG A 268 -1.95 -23.30 -21.53
C ARG A 268 -0.91 -22.24 -21.89
N GLU A 269 -0.89 -21.77 -23.13
CA GLU A 269 0.13 -20.85 -23.63
C GLU A 269 0.02 -19.46 -23.01
N THR A 270 -1.19 -18.89 -22.95
CA THR A 270 -1.44 -17.62 -22.25
C THR A 270 -1.12 -17.72 -20.75
N GLY A 271 -1.40 -18.86 -20.13
CA GLY A 271 -1.01 -19.15 -18.75
C GLY A 271 0.50 -19.20 -18.54
N GLU A 272 1.24 -19.85 -19.44
CA GLU A 272 2.71 -19.86 -19.43
C GLU A 272 3.30 -18.46 -19.65
N LEU A 273 2.76 -17.70 -20.61
CA LEU A 273 3.16 -16.32 -20.90
C LEU A 273 2.97 -15.42 -19.68
N SER A 274 1.78 -15.44 -19.06
CA SER A 274 1.47 -14.69 -17.84
C SER A 274 2.44 -15.02 -16.70
N ASN A 275 2.78 -16.30 -16.51
CA ASN A 275 3.74 -16.72 -15.49
C ASN A 275 5.16 -16.22 -15.77
N ARG A 276 5.60 -16.24 -17.05
CA ARG A 276 6.92 -15.72 -17.44
C ARG A 276 7.01 -14.21 -17.29
N ALA A 277 5.97 -13.47 -17.69
CA ALA A 277 5.91 -12.02 -17.53
C ALA A 277 5.96 -11.60 -16.05
N ARG A 278 5.20 -12.28 -15.19
CA ARG A 278 5.26 -12.07 -13.72
C ARG A 278 6.64 -12.42 -13.15
N GLY A 279 7.26 -13.48 -13.66
CA GLY A 279 8.62 -13.89 -13.27
C GLY A 279 9.67 -12.84 -13.62
N LEU A 280 9.62 -12.28 -14.84
CA LEU A 280 10.52 -11.22 -15.27
C LEU A 280 10.33 -9.95 -14.44
N TYR A 281 9.07 -9.52 -14.21
CA TYR A 281 8.76 -8.39 -13.33
C TYR A 281 9.39 -8.56 -11.93
N GLY A 282 9.19 -9.72 -11.29
CA GLY A 282 9.77 -9.99 -9.97
C GLY A 282 11.30 -10.07 -9.97
N ALA A 283 11.91 -10.56 -11.06
CA ALA A 283 13.38 -10.63 -11.18
C ALA A 283 14.04 -9.24 -11.33
N VAL A 284 13.32 -8.25 -11.84
CA VAL A 284 13.80 -6.87 -12.00
C VAL A 284 13.47 -6.01 -10.77
N GLU A 285 12.41 -6.32 -10.03
CA GLU A 285 11.95 -5.55 -8.87
C GLU A 285 13.02 -5.40 -7.76
N ASP A 286 13.87 -6.40 -7.56
CA ASP A 286 14.80 -6.43 -6.44
C ASP A 286 16.05 -5.54 -6.62
N TRP A 287 16.34 -5.09 -7.85
CA TRP A 287 17.56 -4.33 -8.15
C TRP A 287 17.27 -3.10 -9.01
N VAL A 288 17.58 -1.92 -8.46
CA VAL A 288 17.46 -0.65 -9.20
C VAL A 288 18.58 -0.56 -10.22
N GLY A 289 18.21 -0.42 -11.48
CA GLY A 289 19.15 -0.22 -12.58
C GLY A 289 18.58 -0.63 -13.93
N PRO A 290 19.38 -0.54 -15.00
CA PRO A 290 18.94 -0.95 -16.34
C PRO A 290 18.74 -2.46 -16.42
N LEU A 291 17.88 -2.90 -17.35
CA LEU A 291 17.78 -4.32 -17.69
C LEU A 291 19.13 -4.87 -18.15
N THR A 292 19.44 -6.09 -17.75
CA THR A 292 20.48 -6.89 -18.40
C THR A 292 20.07 -7.22 -19.84
N SER A 293 21.04 -7.59 -20.70
CA SER A 293 20.74 -8.00 -22.08
C SER A 293 19.73 -9.15 -22.12
N ASP A 294 19.88 -10.14 -21.25
CA ASP A 294 18.97 -11.30 -21.17
C ASP A 294 17.55 -10.87 -20.75
N GLN A 295 17.42 -9.99 -19.76
CA GLN A 295 16.11 -9.47 -19.35
C GLN A 295 15.45 -8.63 -20.46
N ALA A 296 16.23 -7.85 -21.22
CA ALA A 296 15.72 -7.09 -22.36
C ALA A 296 15.24 -8.01 -23.49
N ASP A 297 16.02 -9.04 -23.82
CA ASP A 297 15.65 -10.05 -24.82
C ASP A 297 14.40 -10.83 -24.38
N GLN A 298 14.29 -11.18 -23.10
CA GLN A 298 13.09 -11.80 -22.53
C GLN A 298 11.88 -10.88 -22.63
N LYS A 299 12.01 -9.59 -22.28
CA LYS A 299 10.92 -8.62 -22.40
C LYS A 299 10.40 -8.58 -23.84
N ALA A 300 11.30 -8.41 -24.82
CA ALA A 300 10.93 -8.34 -26.23
C ALA A 300 10.24 -9.62 -26.73
N PHE A 301 10.74 -10.79 -26.34
CA PHE A 301 10.10 -12.07 -26.66
C PHE A 301 8.68 -12.18 -26.07
N LEU A 302 8.48 -11.73 -24.84
CA LEU A 302 7.17 -11.77 -24.19
C LEU A 302 6.17 -10.82 -24.84
N GLU A 303 6.61 -9.64 -25.29
CA GLU A 303 5.80 -8.69 -26.06
C GLU A 303 5.36 -9.31 -27.40
N GLU A 304 6.28 -9.89 -28.17
CA GLU A 304 5.96 -10.56 -29.44
C GLU A 304 4.99 -11.75 -29.26
N MET A 305 5.19 -12.53 -28.20
CA MET A 305 4.31 -13.67 -27.88
C MET A 305 2.91 -13.20 -27.45
N LEU A 306 2.82 -12.09 -26.71
CA LEU A 306 1.53 -11.50 -26.36
C LEU A 306 0.75 -11.10 -27.60
N ASP A 307 1.36 -10.35 -28.52
CA ASP A 307 0.71 -9.94 -29.78
C ASP A 307 0.20 -11.14 -30.58
N THR A 308 1.00 -12.22 -30.63
CA THR A 308 0.63 -13.45 -31.33
C THR A 308 -0.58 -14.13 -30.68
N LEU A 309 -0.54 -14.36 -29.36
CA LEU A 309 -1.62 -15.04 -28.64
C LEU A 309 -2.90 -14.21 -28.57
N GLU A 310 -2.80 -12.87 -28.51
CA GLU A 310 -3.97 -11.99 -28.61
C GLU A 310 -4.64 -12.11 -29.98
N SER A 311 -3.86 -12.15 -31.06
CA SER A 311 -4.38 -12.34 -32.42
C SER A 311 -5.11 -13.68 -32.57
N GLU A 312 -4.50 -14.77 -32.07
CA GLU A 312 -5.11 -16.11 -32.08
C GLU A 312 -6.38 -16.15 -31.23
N TRP A 313 -6.34 -15.59 -30.02
CA TRP A 313 -7.51 -15.50 -29.15
C TRP A 313 -8.65 -14.71 -29.77
N ASN A 314 -8.36 -13.58 -30.41
CA ASN A 314 -9.37 -12.77 -31.10
C ASN A 314 -10.03 -13.54 -32.26
N ALA A 315 -9.25 -14.35 -33.00
CA ALA A 315 -9.79 -15.18 -34.07
C ALA A 315 -10.73 -16.28 -33.55
N VAL A 316 -10.36 -16.94 -32.45
CA VAL A 316 -11.17 -18.01 -31.82
C VAL A 316 -12.41 -17.44 -31.14
N SER A 317 -12.26 -16.38 -30.34
CA SER A 317 -13.33 -15.77 -29.55
C SER A 317 -14.44 -15.18 -30.42
N ALA A 318 -14.12 -14.64 -31.60
CA ALA A 318 -15.09 -14.14 -32.56
C ALA A 318 -16.05 -15.22 -33.10
N GLY A 319 -15.65 -16.49 -33.05
CA GLY A 319 -16.46 -17.63 -33.48
C GLY A 319 -17.32 -18.28 -32.38
N LEU A 320 -17.20 -17.83 -31.13
CA LEU A 320 -17.91 -18.44 -30.00
C LEU A 320 -19.39 -18.01 -29.99
N PRO A 321 -20.33 -18.92 -29.68
CA PRO A 321 -21.71 -18.54 -29.44
C PRO A 321 -21.81 -17.62 -28.21
N GLY A 322 -22.66 -16.59 -28.34
CA GLY A 322 -22.96 -15.61 -27.29
C GLY A 322 -23.64 -16.22 -26.07
#